data_AF-A0A1R0WEI9-F1
#
_entry.id   AF-A0A1R0WEI9-F1
#
_cell.length_a   1.000
_cell.length_b   1.000
_cell.length_c   1.000
_cell.angle_alpha   90.00
_cell.angle_beta   90.00
_cell.angle_gamma   90.00
#
_symmetry.space_group_name_H-M   'P 1'
#
loop_
_entity.id
_entity.type
_entity.pdbx_description
1 polymer ?
#
loop_
_entity_poly.entity_id
_entity_poly.type
_entity_poly.pdbx_seq_one_letter_code
_entity_poly.pdbx_strand_id
1 'polypeptide(L)'
;MQNTTSLETAVKKPSPSRIARIFQTGHVICRDDVLFVLHYVQQKVASEDPLLVDLPKPRLIQSFQYFSEASLLLLDEHASHHCTQERLRKCLKEALFGLYEEHSP
;
A
#
# COMPACT_ATOMS: atom_id res chain seq x y z
N MET A 1 7.94 -44.24 14.47
CA MET A 1 7.01 -43.49 15.33
C MET A 1 7.07 -42.02 14.90
N GLN A 2 5.94 -41.52 14.37
CA GLN A 2 5.42 -40.12 14.41
C GLN A 2 6.38 -38.98 13.99
N ASN A 3 6.27 -38.42 12.77
CA ASN A 3 5.46 -37.24 12.36
C ASN A 3 5.74 -35.94 13.15
N THR A 4 6.14 -34.84 12.47
CA THR A 4 5.29 -33.67 12.15
C THR A 4 6.11 -32.42 11.70
N THR A 5 5.51 -31.65 10.77
CA THR A 5 5.65 -30.18 10.53
C THR A 5 6.93 -29.68 9.81
N SER A 6 6.92 -28.82 8.79
CA SER A 6 5.89 -27.86 8.33
C SER A 6 6.01 -27.62 6.82
N LEU A 7 4.87 -27.72 6.12
CA LEU A 7 4.64 -27.00 4.87
C LEU A 7 4.51 -25.50 5.23
N GLU A 8 5.63 -24.79 5.31
CA GLU A 8 5.60 -23.33 5.38
C GLU A 8 5.60 -22.82 3.94
N THR A 9 4.41 -22.60 3.41
CA THR A 9 4.18 -21.85 2.19
C THR A 9 4.96 -20.55 2.29
N ALA A 10 5.99 -20.40 1.46
CA ALA A 10 6.78 -19.19 1.38
C ALA A 10 5.83 -18.01 1.11
N VAL A 11 5.49 -17.28 2.17
CA VAL A 11 4.79 -16.00 2.09
C VAL A 11 5.73 -15.11 1.29
N LYS A 12 5.42 -14.99 -0.01
CA LYS A 12 6.19 -14.20 -0.97
C LYS A 12 6.10 -12.76 -0.49
N LYS A 13 7.08 -12.34 0.32
CA LYS A 13 7.16 -10.97 0.83
C LYS A 13 6.99 -10.06 -0.38
N PRO A 14 6.03 -9.12 -0.36
CA PRO A 14 5.89 -8.14 -1.42
C PRO A 14 7.26 -7.49 -1.60
N SER A 15 7.93 -7.80 -2.72
CA SER A 15 9.23 -7.22 -2.99
C SER A 15 9.02 -5.71 -3.13
N PRO A 16 9.87 -4.87 -2.51
CA PRO A 16 9.84 -3.41 -2.69
C PRO A 16 9.71 -2.98 -4.16
N SER A 17 10.14 -3.85 -5.09
CA SER A 17 9.99 -3.71 -6.53
C SER A 17 8.54 -3.59 -7.05
N ARG A 18 7.53 -4.13 -6.36
CA ARG A 18 6.13 -3.99 -6.81
C ARG A 18 5.58 -2.61 -6.48
N ILE A 19 5.83 -2.10 -5.28
CA ILE A 19 5.43 -0.73 -4.88
C ILE A 19 6.13 0.30 -5.78
N ALA A 20 7.43 0.12 -6.02
CA ALA A 20 8.19 0.98 -6.93
C ALA A 20 7.57 1.04 -8.33
N ARG A 21 7.17 -0.12 -8.89
CA ARG A 21 6.55 -0.19 -10.22
C ARG A 21 5.22 0.56 -10.30
N ILE A 22 4.40 0.52 -9.24
CA ILE A 22 3.10 1.22 -9.19
C ILE A 22 3.27 2.74 -9.35
N PHE A 23 4.39 3.29 -8.86
CA PHE A 23 4.67 4.72 -8.89
C PHE A 23 5.54 5.19 -10.06
N GLN A 24 5.97 4.29 -10.96
CA GLN A 24 6.69 4.68 -12.17
C GLN A 24 5.85 5.56 -13.09
N THR A 25 6.50 6.53 -13.73
CA THR A 25 5.88 7.43 -14.72
C THR A 25 5.35 6.60 -15.89
N GLY A 26 4.05 6.68 -16.16
CA GLY A 26 3.40 5.94 -17.25
C GLY A 26 2.73 4.62 -16.84
N HIS A 27 2.92 4.13 -15.61
CA HIS A 27 2.15 2.98 -15.11
C HIS A 27 0.68 3.38 -14.87
N VAL A 28 -0.28 2.59 -15.38
CA VAL A 28 -1.70 2.78 -15.10
C VAL A 28 -2.06 1.94 -13.87
N ILE A 29 -2.53 2.58 -12.81
CA ILE A 29 -2.86 1.88 -11.56
C ILE A 29 -4.11 1.04 -11.81
N CYS A 30 -3.98 -0.28 -11.67
CA CYS A 30 -5.10 -1.20 -11.76
C CYS A 30 -5.65 -1.55 -10.37
N ARG A 31 -6.82 -2.18 -10.32
CA ARG A 31 -7.48 -2.62 -9.07
C ARG A 31 -6.54 -3.43 -8.17
N ASP A 32 -5.77 -4.35 -8.75
CA ASP A 32 -4.86 -5.23 -8.01
C ASP A 32 -3.69 -4.48 -7.38
N ASP A 33 -3.27 -3.37 -7.97
CA ASP A 33 -2.21 -2.52 -7.40
C ASP A 33 -2.72 -1.75 -6.18
N VAL A 34 -3.95 -1.24 -6.24
CA VAL A 34 -4.59 -0.59 -5.09
C VAL A 34 -4.75 -1.58 -3.94
N LEU A 35 -5.35 -2.75 -4.21
CA LEU A 35 -5.55 -3.80 -3.21
C LEU A 35 -4.23 -4.24 -2.58
N PHE A 36 -3.20 -4.38 -3.39
CA PHE A 36 -1.87 -4.74 -2.92
C PHE A 36 -1.30 -3.69 -1.95
N VAL A 37 -1.35 -2.40 -2.30
CA VAL A 37 -0.84 -1.33 -1.43
C VAL A 37 -1.65 -1.23 -0.13
N LEU A 38 -2.99 -1.26 -0.23
CA LEU A 38 -3.85 -1.22 0.96
C LEU A 38 -3.57 -2.41 1.89
N HIS A 39 -3.44 -3.61 1.33
CA HIS A 39 -3.09 -4.80 2.11
C HIS A 39 -1.71 -4.68 2.75
N TYR A 40 -0.72 -4.15 2.04
CA TYR A 40 0.61 -3.91 2.58
C TYR A 40 0.58 -2.94 3.76
N VAL A 41 -0.09 -1.79 3.64
CA VAL A 41 -0.24 -0.83 4.75
C VAL A 41 -0.94 -1.48 5.95
N GLN A 42 -2.01 -2.25 5.70
CA GLN A 42 -2.72 -2.97 6.76
C GLN A 42 -1.81 -3.97 7.49
N GLN A 43 -0.98 -4.73 6.76
CA GLN A 43 -0.01 -5.63 7.37
C GLN A 43 0.98 -4.89 8.26
N LYS A 44 1.46 -3.72 7.84
CA LYS A 44 2.39 -2.89 8.61
C LYS A 44 1.77 -2.32 9.89
N VAL A 45 0.51 -1.89 9.82
CA VAL A 45 -0.26 -1.47 10.99
C VAL A 45 -0.46 -2.63 11.96
N ALA A 46 -0.86 -3.80 11.45
CA ALA A 46 -1.10 -4.98 12.28
C ALA A 46 0.17 -5.53 12.94
N SER A 47 1.34 -5.32 12.33
CA SER A 47 2.63 -5.69 12.89
C SER A 47 3.26 -4.60 13.78
N GLU A 48 2.55 -3.48 14.01
CA GLU A 48 3.09 -2.31 14.74
C GLU A 48 4.47 -1.91 14.22
N ASP A 49 4.62 -1.79 12.88
CA ASP A 49 5.91 -1.48 12.26
C ASP A 49 6.52 -0.21 12.89
N PRO A 50 7.78 -0.23 13.36
CA PRO A 50 8.41 0.92 14.01
C PRO A 50 8.31 2.20 13.19
N LEU A 51 8.39 2.09 11.85
CA LEU A 51 8.29 3.23 10.95
C LEU A 51 6.90 3.91 10.97
N LEU A 52 5.86 3.22 11.46
CA LEU A 52 4.53 3.79 11.71
C LEU A 52 4.36 4.27 13.15
N VAL A 53 4.87 3.51 14.11
CA VAL A 53 4.75 3.83 15.54
C VAL A 53 5.48 5.13 15.87
N ASP A 54 6.63 5.36 15.23
CA ASP A 54 7.45 6.56 15.42
C ASP A 54 6.91 7.79 14.67
N LEU A 55 5.88 7.64 13.83
CA LEU A 55 5.30 8.79 13.11
C LEU A 55 4.58 9.73 14.07
N PRO A 56 4.70 11.06 13.87
CA PRO A 56 3.88 12.03 14.58
C PRO A 56 2.38 11.74 14.36
N LYS A 57 1.58 11.81 15.44
CA LYS A 57 0.13 11.56 15.39
C LYS A 57 -0.61 12.29 14.24
N PRO A 58 -0.33 13.58 13.93
CA PRO A 58 -0.96 14.24 12.78
C PRO A 58 -0.66 13.56 11.44
N ARG A 59 0.56 13.04 11.26
CA ARG A 59 0.96 12.31 10.05
C ARG A 59 0.27 10.95 9.96
N LEU A 60 0.14 10.24 11.08
CA LEU A 60 -0.60 8.97 11.11
C LEU A 60 -2.07 9.14 10.71
N ILE A 61 -2.73 10.19 11.24
CA ILE A 61 -4.11 10.54 10.86
C ILE A 61 -4.21 10.86 9.37
N GLN A 62 -3.25 11.63 8.84
CA GLN A 62 -3.21 11.98 7.42
C GLN A 62 -3.03 10.73 6.54
N SER A 63 -2.09 9.84 6.86
CA SER A 63 -1.90 8.58 6.14
C SER A 63 -3.15 7.70 6.19
N PHE A 64 -3.85 7.66 7.34
CA PHE A 64 -5.13 6.96 7.45
C PHE A 64 -6.22 7.58 6.57
N GLN A 65 -6.34 8.90 6.51
CA GLN A 65 -7.32 9.59 5.64
C GLN A 65 -7.11 9.20 4.17
N TYR A 66 -5.86 9.20 3.70
CA TYR A 66 -5.54 8.81 2.33
C TYR A 66 -5.72 7.30 2.07
N PHE A 67 -5.45 6.45 3.06
CA PHE A 67 -5.78 5.03 2.99
C PHE A 67 -7.30 4.81 2.82
N SER A 68 -8.11 5.51 3.62
CA SER A 68 -9.57 5.45 3.52
C SER A 68 -10.08 5.97 2.18
N GLU A 69 -9.54 7.08 1.69
CA GLU A 69 -9.93 7.65 0.40
C GLU A 69 -9.57 6.73 -0.77
N ALA A 70 -8.36 6.15 -0.79
CA ALA A 70 -8.01 5.15 -1.80
C ALA A 70 -8.95 3.94 -1.78
N SER A 71 -9.40 3.52 -0.59
CA SER A 71 -10.38 2.44 -0.43
C SER A 71 -11.75 2.82 -1.00
N LEU A 72 -12.19 4.07 -0.86
CA LEU A 72 -13.44 4.56 -1.45
C LEU A 72 -13.34 4.68 -2.97
N LEU A 73 -12.25 5.23 -3.49
CA LEU A 73 -12.00 5.32 -4.93
C LEU A 73 -11.92 3.95 -5.61
N LEU A 74 -11.48 2.93 -4.90
CA LEU A 74 -11.46 1.55 -5.38
C LEU A 74 -12.88 0.97 -5.59
N LEU A 75 -13.85 1.45 -4.83
CA LEU A 75 -15.23 0.99 -4.84
C LEU A 75 -16.13 1.80 -5.78
N ASP A 76 -15.66 2.96 -6.26
CA ASP A 76 -16.42 3.83 -7.15
C ASP A 76 -16.37 3.33 -8.61
N GLU A 77 -17.50 2.80 -9.09
CA GLU A 77 -17.65 2.29 -10.46
C GLU A 77 -17.86 3.40 -11.52
N HIS A 78 -18.07 4.65 -11.10
CA HIS A 78 -18.52 5.75 -11.98
C HIS A 78 -17.51 6.90 -12.13
N ALA A 79 -16.35 6.81 -11.48
CA ALA A 79 -15.36 7.87 -11.53
C ALA A 79 -14.66 7.97 -12.89
N SER A 80 -14.51 9.19 -13.42
CA SER A 80 -13.79 9.46 -14.67
C SER A 80 -12.33 8.96 -14.58
N HIS A 81 -11.96 8.00 -15.43
CA HIS A 81 -10.71 7.24 -15.29
C HIS A 81 -9.45 8.09 -15.10
N HIS A 82 -9.29 9.23 -15.78
CA HIS A 82 -8.05 10.02 -15.72
C HIS A 82 -7.87 10.78 -14.40
N CYS A 83 -8.89 11.53 -13.94
CA CYS A 83 -8.84 12.27 -12.68
C CYS A 83 -8.66 11.33 -11.49
N THR A 84 -9.32 10.17 -11.54
CA THR A 84 -9.20 9.12 -10.52
C THR A 84 -7.79 8.55 -10.45
N GLN A 85 -7.07 8.39 -11.57
CA GLN A 85 -5.71 7.84 -11.59
C GLN A 85 -4.70 8.73 -10.85
N GLU A 86 -4.73 10.04 -11.09
CA GLU A 86 -3.84 10.98 -10.40
C GLU A 86 -4.17 11.03 -8.90
N ARG A 87 -5.46 11.13 -8.58
CA ARG A 87 -5.92 11.14 -7.19
C ARG A 87 -5.55 9.86 -6.45
N LEU A 88 -5.78 8.71 -7.07
CA LEU A 88 -5.46 7.39 -6.53
C LEU A 88 -3.95 7.25 -6.29
N ARG A 89 -3.12 7.70 -7.24
CA ARG A 89 -1.66 7.72 -7.07
C ARG A 89 -1.26 8.53 -5.84
N LYS A 90 -1.82 9.74 -5.69
CA LYS A 90 -1.56 10.57 -4.50
C LYS A 90 -2.00 9.88 -3.22
N CYS A 91 -3.20 9.30 -3.18
CA CYS A 91 -3.69 8.60 -1.99
C CYS A 91 -2.79 7.43 -1.60
N LEU A 92 -2.38 6.61 -2.57
CA LEU A 92 -1.48 5.47 -2.31
C LEU A 92 -0.09 5.92 -1.84
N LYS A 93 0.49 6.98 -2.42
CA LYS A 93 1.78 7.54 -1.95
C LYS A 93 1.69 8.01 -0.50
N GLU A 94 0.66 8.77 -0.17
CA GLU A 94 0.50 9.34 1.17
C GLU A 94 0.18 8.27 2.24
N ALA A 95 -0.57 7.23 1.87
CA ALA A 95 -0.85 6.08 2.72
C ALA A 95 0.43 5.25 3.02
N LEU A 96 1.40 5.25 2.10
CA LEU A 96 2.69 4.56 2.25
C LEU A 96 3.79 5.40 2.90
N PHE A 97 3.49 6.61 3.36
CA PHE A 97 4.50 7.48 3.95
C PHE A 97 5.20 6.83 5.13
N GLY A 98 6.53 6.87 5.14
CA GLY A 98 7.37 6.19 6.12
C GLY A 98 7.53 4.69 5.88
N LEU A 99 6.70 4.06 5.06
CA LEU A 99 6.77 2.62 4.77
C LEU A 99 7.49 2.28 3.45
N TYR A 100 7.59 3.26 2.57
CA TYR A 100 8.26 3.13 1.28
C TYR A 100 9.11 4.38 1.03
N GLU A 101 10.42 4.19 0.91
CA GLU A 101 11.29 5.20 0.33
C GLU A 101 11.27 5.03 -1.19
N GLU A 102 10.71 6.03 -1.87
CA GLU A 102 10.97 6.21 -3.29
C GLU A 102 12.46 6.52 -3.40
N HIS A 103 13.27 5.51 -3.73
CA HIS A 103 14.69 5.70 -4.02
C HIS A 103 14.76 6.62 -5.25
N SER A 104 14.77 7.92 -5.01
CA SER A 104 15.06 8.92 -6.03
C SER A 104 16.53 8.75 -6.40
N PRO A 105 16.88 8.53 -7.67
CA PRO A 105 18.24 8.74 -8.13
C PRO A 105 18.63 10.22 -7.98
#